data_AF-A0A8D8SGH8-F1
#
_entry.id   AF-A0A8D8SGH8-F1
#
_cell.length_a   1.000
_cell.length_b   1.000
_cell.length_c   1.000
_cell.angle_alpha   90.00
_cell.angle_beta   90.00
_cell.angle_gamma   90.00
#
_symmetry.space_group_name_H-M   'P 1'
#
loop_
_entity.id
_entity.type
_entity.pdbx_description
1 polymer ?
#
loop_
_entity_poly.entity_id
_entity_poly.type
_entity_poly.pdbx_seq_one_letter_code
_entity_poly.pdbx_strand_id
1 'polypeptide(L)'
;MNRAMSWYGAHLWLVPLYIIPLLILSFSSILFFTHNYLAKFTRFKQSTHSSFYYNVITDSTLLLYSLIMMLLMFTYVGSVMVPLIWILSLSLFSILRSLHPSLSLNPVSSLLCFLLFSLVPYMLCSYLIYCVLLLIVPIMGRSGSGNHAEEVISFLTTTIFSLLFNLMTPCILFVRSPKKVLSSLGTIFFVSILLLVLTPLGFPYSGELSSPTPQRYMIMHVDRVYHNPYSIPDQLSVNSSSTQGQGSIRKAKSGLWLIDLDVNSPKTIDHLISEGSMSVVSEDSDCSRELYCGLPYFLPVYTFIFHTHWIQDRVYTPLGVPLDLKLTYKHVEPWNQVDQSNNTQPPVNMSPTRKGTRIRLSFSLNGTDHVNILVSPFTGVELVRWSLLEGTPLKNKSKFRGRDTYFVFYTCASNIQSFHFWIELFVEEATTGHLVDMGVASHHVHGDKQLTKPLASFLNKFPSWTVTTGWTAGMKLYTF
;
A
#
# COMPACT_ATOMS: atom_id res chain seq x y z
N MET A 1 6.18 -9.56 19.80
CA MET A 1 6.17 -8.24 20.45
C MET A 1 5.65 -7.23 19.43
N ASN A 2 4.49 -6.62 19.68
CA ASN A 2 3.84 -5.67 18.77
C ASN A 2 4.53 -4.30 18.83
N ARG A 3 5.75 -4.23 18.29
CA ARG A 3 6.65 -3.07 18.38
C ARG A 3 7.10 -2.53 17.01
N ALA A 4 6.72 -3.20 15.93
CA ALA A 4 6.94 -2.68 14.59
C ALA A 4 6.12 -1.40 14.39
N MET A 5 6.69 -0.45 13.66
CA MET A 5 6.18 0.90 13.41
C MET A 5 6.13 1.81 14.64
N SER A 6 7.00 1.63 15.63
CA SER A 6 7.01 2.49 16.84
C SER A 6 7.12 3.99 16.52
N TRP A 7 7.71 4.35 15.38
CA TRP A 7 7.80 5.71 14.85
C TRP A 7 6.46 6.29 14.33
N TYR A 8 5.44 5.45 14.11
CA TYR A 8 4.13 5.88 13.62
C TYR A 8 3.37 6.69 14.67
N GLY A 9 3.21 6.14 15.88
CA GLY A 9 2.60 6.82 17.02
C GLY A 9 3.53 7.85 17.68
N ALA A 10 4.83 7.55 17.74
CA ALA A 10 5.82 8.41 18.37
C ALA A 10 7.01 8.65 17.44
N HIS A 11 6.93 9.71 16.64
CA HIS A 11 7.93 10.07 15.63
C HIS A 11 9.36 10.25 16.19
N LEU A 12 9.49 10.54 17.48
CA LEU A 12 10.77 10.65 18.16
C LEU A 12 11.61 9.37 18.07
N TRP A 13 10.98 8.19 17.92
CA TRP A 13 11.70 6.93 17.75
C TRP A 13 12.56 6.85 16.49
N LEU A 14 12.30 7.68 15.47
CA LEU A 14 13.17 7.78 14.29
C LEU A 14 14.61 8.14 14.67
N VAL A 15 14.79 8.97 15.71
CA VAL A 15 16.10 9.45 16.15
C VAL A 15 16.97 8.31 16.68
N PRO A 16 16.60 7.60 17.75
CA PRO A 16 17.42 6.51 18.25
C PRO A 16 17.45 5.33 17.30
N LEU A 17 16.39 5.02 16.55
CA LEU A 17 16.35 3.80 15.73
C LEU A 17 17.13 3.92 14.42
N TYR A 18 17.14 5.08 13.76
CA TYR A 18 17.75 5.22 12.44
C TYR A 18 18.85 6.30 12.41
N ILE A 19 18.63 7.45 13.05
CA ILE A 19 19.56 8.59 12.97
C ILE A 19 20.82 8.37 13.81
N ILE A 20 20.69 7.85 15.04
CA ILE A 20 21.86 7.57 15.90
C ILE A 20 22.78 6.49 15.32
N PRO A 21 22.27 5.34 14.84
CA PRO A 21 23.12 4.34 14.16
C PRO A 21 23.86 4.92 12.96
N LEU A 22 23.17 5.72 12.14
CA LEU A 22 23.78 6.45 11.03
C LEU A 22 24.92 7.37 11.50
N LEU A 23 24.71 8.13 12.58
CA LEU A 23 25.73 9.00 13.16
C LEU A 23 26.93 8.22 13.67
N ILE A 24 26.70 7.09 14.35
CA ILE A 24 27.79 6.22 14.82
C ILE A 24 28.61 5.72 13.63
N LEU A 25 27.94 5.26 12.57
CA LEU A 25 28.60 4.74 11.36
C LEU A 25 29.38 5.83 10.62
N SER A 26 28.78 6.99 10.39
CA SER A 26 29.45 8.11 9.68
C SER A 26 30.62 8.67 10.48
N PHE A 27 30.45 8.85 11.79
CA PHE A 27 31.50 9.34 12.67
C PHE A 27 32.65 8.32 12.78
N SER A 28 32.33 7.03 12.88
CA SER A 28 33.34 5.96 12.92
C SER A 28 34.09 5.81 11.60
N SER A 29 33.42 5.93 10.45
CA SER A 29 34.06 5.81 9.13
C SER A 29 35.03 6.97 8.87
N ILE A 30 34.64 8.20 9.22
CA ILE A 30 35.51 9.39 9.12
C ILE A 30 36.72 9.25 10.04
N LEU A 31 36.53 8.79 11.28
CA LEU A 31 37.64 8.57 12.22
C LEU A 31 38.57 7.44 11.76
N PHE A 32 38.01 6.36 11.23
CA PHE A 32 38.80 5.25 10.69
C PHE A 32 39.64 5.71 9.49
N PHE A 33 39.04 6.47 8.57
CA PHE A 33 39.72 7.01 7.41
C PHE A 33 40.82 8.01 7.80
N THR A 34 40.53 8.93 8.70
CA THR A 34 41.51 9.91 9.20
C THR A 34 42.67 9.23 9.94
N HIS A 35 42.39 8.25 10.79
CA HIS A 35 43.43 7.52 11.52
C HIS A 35 44.32 6.67 10.60
N ASN A 36 43.74 5.95 9.63
CA ASN A 36 44.51 4.97 8.84
C ASN A 36 45.19 5.57 7.60
N TYR A 37 44.55 6.53 6.94
CA TYR A 37 45.06 7.10 5.69
C TYR A 37 45.73 8.45 5.90
N LEU A 38 45.12 9.33 6.70
CA LEU A 38 45.67 10.68 6.91
C LEU A 38 46.81 10.67 7.94
N ALA A 39 46.74 9.89 9.02
CA ALA A 39 47.85 9.80 9.99
C ALA A 39 49.10 9.09 9.45
N LYS A 40 48.94 8.18 8.45
CA LYS A 40 50.08 7.59 7.72
C LYS A 40 50.81 8.64 6.85
N PHE A 41 50.09 9.63 6.33
CA PHE A 41 50.66 10.72 5.54
C PHE A 41 51.39 11.78 6.40
N THR A 42 51.12 11.86 7.71
CA THR A 42 51.55 12.97 8.58
C THR A 42 52.30 12.56 9.86
N ARG A 43 53.37 11.75 9.70
CA ARG A 43 54.47 11.72 10.70
C ARG A 43 55.20 13.07 10.88
N PHE A 44 54.75 14.15 10.25
CA PHE A 44 55.31 15.50 10.34
C PHE A 44 54.36 16.47 11.08
N LYS A 45 54.78 16.91 12.28
CA LYS A 45 54.40 18.10 13.10
C LYS A 45 52.91 18.44 13.34
N GLN A 46 52.54 18.56 14.62
CA GLN A 46 51.16 18.39 15.12
C GLN A 46 50.33 19.67 15.38
N SER A 47 50.84 20.89 15.16
CA SER A 47 50.14 22.12 15.61
C SER A 47 49.53 22.98 14.49
N THR A 48 49.98 22.87 13.24
CA THR A 48 49.51 23.69 12.09
C THR A 48 48.52 22.96 11.17
N HIS A 49 48.24 21.69 11.43
CA HIS A 49 47.52 20.79 10.52
C HIS A 49 45.98 20.88 10.57
N SER A 50 45.37 21.31 11.68
CA SER A 50 43.90 21.33 11.81
C SER A 50 43.23 22.28 10.82
N SER A 51 43.86 23.42 10.51
CA SER A 51 43.35 24.41 9.54
C SER A 51 43.47 23.88 8.11
N PHE A 52 44.54 23.16 7.80
CA PHE A 52 44.75 22.53 6.49
C PHE A 52 43.71 21.45 6.20
N TYR A 53 43.49 20.51 7.12
CA TYR A 53 42.48 19.46 6.94
C TYR A 53 41.07 20.03 6.81
N TYR A 54 40.79 21.09 7.57
CA TYR A 54 39.51 21.78 7.48
C TYR A 54 39.29 22.41 6.11
N ASN A 55 40.30 23.07 5.54
CA ASN A 55 40.22 23.64 4.19
C ASN A 55 40.03 22.55 3.14
N VAL A 56 40.80 21.45 3.21
CA VAL A 56 40.66 20.32 2.28
C VAL A 56 39.24 19.73 2.32
N ILE A 57 38.67 19.54 3.51
CA ILE A 57 37.30 19.00 3.63
C ILE A 57 36.27 20.01 3.11
N THR A 58 36.44 21.30 3.42
CA THR A 58 35.53 22.36 2.97
C THR A 58 35.55 22.49 1.45
N ASP A 59 36.74 22.49 0.83
CA ASP A 59 36.92 22.55 -0.62
C ASP A 59 36.39 21.28 -1.30
N SER A 60 36.62 20.11 -0.71
CA SER A 60 36.07 18.83 -1.20
C SER A 60 34.54 18.82 -1.15
N THR A 61 33.96 19.37 -0.07
CA THR A 61 32.50 19.50 0.09
C THR A 61 31.94 20.47 -0.94
N LEU A 62 32.58 21.63 -1.14
CA LEU A 62 32.20 22.60 -2.17
C LEU A 62 32.23 22.01 -3.57
N LEU A 63 33.27 21.22 -3.89
CA LEU A 63 33.40 20.51 -5.17
C LEU A 63 32.34 19.43 -5.35
N LEU A 64 32.04 18.65 -4.31
CA LEU A 64 30.99 17.65 -4.35
C LEU A 64 29.62 18.28 -4.68
N TYR A 65 29.27 19.36 -3.97
CA TYR A 65 27.99 20.04 -4.19
C TYR A 65 27.95 20.80 -5.51
N SER A 66 29.07 21.31 -6.01
CA SER A 66 29.12 21.92 -7.35
C SER A 66 28.89 20.88 -8.45
N LEU A 67 29.41 19.67 -8.31
CA LEU A 67 29.11 18.55 -9.21
C LEU A 67 27.63 18.13 -9.14
N ILE A 68 27.06 18.02 -7.94
CA ILE A 68 25.64 17.71 -7.74
C ILE A 68 24.77 18.81 -8.37
N MET A 69 25.11 20.08 -8.15
CA MET A 69 24.45 21.22 -8.79
C MET A 69 24.46 21.12 -10.31
N MET A 70 25.64 20.87 -10.90
CA MET A 70 25.76 20.74 -12.35
C MET A 70 24.87 19.60 -12.87
N LEU A 71 24.88 18.44 -12.20
CA LEU A 71 24.02 17.31 -12.57
C LEU A 71 22.53 17.70 -12.51
N LEU A 72 22.08 18.34 -11.42
CA LEU A 72 20.69 18.78 -11.25
C LEU A 72 20.28 19.80 -12.31
N MET A 73 21.17 20.74 -12.65
CA MET A 73 20.97 21.71 -13.73
C MET A 73 20.80 21.02 -15.09
N PHE A 74 21.65 20.05 -15.42
CA PHE A 74 21.52 19.27 -16.67
C PHE A 74 20.21 18.50 -16.76
N THR A 75 19.68 18.04 -15.62
CA THR A 75 18.40 17.33 -15.56
C THR A 75 17.17 18.24 -15.42
N TYR A 76 17.34 19.57 -15.40
CA TYR A 76 16.28 20.56 -15.19
C TYR A 76 15.44 20.33 -13.91
N VAL A 77 16.05 19.79 -12.85
CA VAL A 77 15.35 19.49 -11.60
C VAL A 77 15.35 20.73 -10.67
N GLY A 78 14.15 21.17 -10.27
CA GLY A 78 13.97 22.39 -9.45
C GLY A 78 14.59 22.36 -8.04
N SER A 79 14.98 21.19 -7.53
CA SER A 79 15.66 21.04 -6.25
C SER A 79 17.10 21.57 -6.24
N VAL A 80 17.59 22.09 -7.38
CA VAL A 80 18.88 22.77 -7.53
C VAL A 80 19.11 23.90 -6.50
N MET A 81 18.04 24.50 -5.99
CA MET A 81 18.14 25.57 -4.98
C MET A 81 18.78 25.11 -3.66
N VAL A 82 18.63 23.84 -3.29
CA VAL A 82 19.17 23.30 -2.02
C VAL A 82 20.70 23.30 -2.02
N PRO A 83 21.38 22.65 -2.98
CA PRO A 83 22.84 22.69 -3.02
C PRO A 83 23.40 24.08 -3.38
N LEU A 84 22.65 24.95 -4.08
CA LEU A 84 23.06 26.33 -4.34
C LEU A 84 23.27 27.14 -3.05
N ILE A 85 22.32 27.07 -2.12
CA ILE A 85 22.38 27.83 -0.86
C ILE A 85 23.54 27.33 0.00
N TRP A 86 23.82 26.02 0.00
CA TRP A 86 24.99 25.46 0.68
C TRP A 86 26.31 25.95 0.08
N ILE A 87 26.45 25.95 -1.24
CA ILE A 87 27.65 26.48 -1.93
C ILE A 87 27.83 27.97 -1.64
N LEU A 88 26.75 28.75 -1.69
CA LEU A 88 26.78 30.18 -1.40
C LEU A 88 27.24 30.44 0.04
N SER A 89 26.68 29.71 1.00
CA SER A 89 27.03 29.81 2.42
C SER A 89 28.49 29.45 2.68
N LEU A 90 28.94 28.29 2.17
CA LEU A 90 30.31 27.81 2.37
C LEU A 90 31.36 28.68 1.65
N SER A 91 31.03 29.22 0.47
CA SER A 91 31.92 30.13 -0.25
C SER A 91 32.07 31.48 0.45
N LEU A 92 30.97 32.07 0.95
CA LEU A 92 31.02 33.29 1.75
C LEU A 92 31.87 33.09 3.01
N PHE A 93 31.70 31.96 3.69
CA PHE A 93 32.51 31.60 4.85
C PHE A 93 34.00 31.44 4.49
N SER A 94 34.33 30.76 3.38
CA SER A 94 35.70 30.60 2.89
C SER A 94 36.37 31.95 2.57
N ILE A 95 35.66 32.84 1.88
CA ILE A 95 36.14 34.19 1.56
C ILE A 95 36.40 34.97 2.84
N LEU A 96 35.46 34.97 3.79
CA LEU A 96 35.63 35.70 5.05
C LEU A 96 36.83 35.20 5.85
N ARG A 97 37.07 33.89 5.85
CA ARG A 97 38.25 33.28 6.49
C ARG A 97 39.55 33.70 5.79
N SER A 98 39.56 33.82 4.46
CA SER A 98 40.74 34.32 3.74
C SER A 98 41.04 35.79 4.00
N LEU A 99 40.00 36.62 4.19
CA LEU A 99 40.13 38.05 4.45
C LEU A 99 40.54 38.36 5.89
N HIS A 100 40.16 37.50 6.84
CA HIS A 100 40.50 37.65 8.25
C HIS A 100 41.32 36.47 8.79
N PRO A 101 42.67 36.50 8.66
CA PRO A 101 43.55 35.42 9.15
C PRO A 101 43.42 35.14 10.64
N SER A 102 43.03 36.13 11.45
CA SER A 102 42.75 35.98 12.89
C SER A 102 41.60 35.00 13.18
N LEU A 103 40.62 34.91 12.27
CA LEU A 103 39.53 33.93 12.33
C LEU A 103 40.04 32.51 12.05
N SER A 104 41.03 32.37 11.16
CA SER A 104 41.65 31.09 10.81
C SER A 104 42.56 30.54 11.91
N LEU A 105 43.23 31.43 12.66
CA LEU A 105 44.13 31.08 13.75
C LEU A 105 43.38 30.65 15.03
N ASN A 106 42.19 31.21 15.26
CA ASN A 106 41.36 30.91 16.42
C ASN A 106 40.29 29.85 16.09
N PRO A 107 40.47 28.57 16.49
CA PRO A 107 39.57 27.49 16.08
C PRO A 107 38.13 27.68 16.56
N VAL A 108 37.94 28.30 17.72
CA VAL A 108 36.60 28.60 18.28
C VAL A 108 35.89 29.68 17.45
N SER A 109 36.61 30.74 17.06
CA SER A 109 36.06 31.81 16.22
C SER A 109 35.72 31.29 14.82
N SER A 110 36.60 30.46 14.24
CA SER A 110 36.33 29.77 12.98
C SER A 110 35.10 28.88 13.05
N LEU A 111 34.92 28.11 14.13
CA LEU A 111 33.77 27.22 14.31
C LEU A 111 32.47 28.02 14.46
N LEU A 112 32.48 29.08 15.28
CA LEU A 112 31.32 29.95 15.46
C LEU A 112 30.92 30.60 14.12
N CYS A 113 31.89 31.09 13.37
CA CYS A 113 31.68 31.68 12.06
C CYS A 113 31.10 30.64 11.07
N PHE A 114 31.64 29.43 11.03
CA PHE A 114 31.09 28.34 10.21
C PHE A 114 29.62 28.03 10.55
N LEU A 115 29.29 27.95 11.84
CA LEU A 115 27.92 27.70 12.31
C LEU A 115 26.98 28.84 11.93
N LEU A 116 27.43 30.10 11.97
CA LEU A 116 26.64 31.27 11.57
C LEU A 116 26.28 31.23 10.08
N PHE A 117 27.26 30.98 9.21
CA PHE A 117 26.99 30.89 7.76
C PHE A 117 26.15 29.65 7.41
N SER A 118 26.38 28.53 8.10
CA SER A 118 25.64 27.28 7.85
C SER A 118 24.22 27.27 8.43
N LEU A 119 23.85 28.26 9.25
CA LEU A 119 22.55 28.29 9.93
C LEU A 119 21.36 28.29 8.94
N VAL A 120 21.37 29.21 7.98
CA VAL A 120 20.30 29.35 6.98
C VAL A 120 20.11 28.07 6.15
N PRO A 121 21.15 27.53 5.48
CA PRO A 121 20.97 26.30 4.71
C PRO A 121 20.61 25.09 5.57
N TYR A 122 21.11 25.00 6.81
CA TYR A 122 20.74 23.94 7.73
C TYR A 122 19.27 24.01 8.16
N MET A 123 18.76 25.21 8.47
CA MET A 123 17.34 25.42 8.80
C MET A 123 16.44 25.07 7.62
N LEU A 124 16.81 25.47 6.40
CA LEU A 124 16.06 25.11 5.19
C LEU A 124 16.04 23.59 4.97
N CYS A 125 17.19 22.92 5.04
CA CYS A 125 17.23 21.47 4.92
C CYS A 125 16.41 20.80 6.02
N SER A 126 16.56 21.22 7.28
CA SER A 126 15.79 20.66 8.40
C SER A 126 14.28 20.82 8.20
N TYR A 127 13.83 21.96 7.67
CA TYR A 127 12.44 22.19 7.30
C TYR A 127 11.96 21.25 6.19
N LEU A 128 12.75 21.08 5.13
CA LEU A 128 12.40 20.14 4.05
C LEU A 128 12.33 18.69 4.55
N ILE A 129 13.26 18.28 5.41
CA ILE A 129 13.27 16.95 6.05
C ILE A 129 12.02 16.77 6.90
N TYR A 130 11.66 17.77 7.70
CA TYR A 130 10.44 17.77 8.49
C TYR A 130 9.19 17.59 7.61
N CYS A 131 9.07 18.34 6.51
CA CYS A 131 7.97 18.19 5.56
C CYS A 131 7.91 16.79 4.93
N VAL A 132 9.06 16.23 4.55
CA VAL A 132 9.13 14.88 3.99
C VAL A 132 8.70 13.82 5.02
N LEU A 133 9.16 13.93 6.27
CA LEU A 133 8.77 13.00 7.34
C LEU A 133 7.29 13.13 7.69
N LEU A 134 6.75 14.35 7.76
CA LEU A 134 5.32 14.60 7.99
C LEU A 134 4.44 13.94 6.92
N LEU A 135 4.92 13.90 5.67
CA LEU A 135 4.18 13.28 4.57
C LEU A 135 4.34 11.76 4.56
N ILE A 136 5.56 11.25 4.72
CA ILE A 136 5.84 9.82 4.50
C ILE A 136 5.47 8.96 5.70
N VAL A 137 5.62 9.44 6.93
CA VAL A 137 5.27 8.66 8.14
C VAL A 137 3.80 8.23 8.12
N PRO A 138 2.81 9.10 7.85
CA PRO A 138 1.41 8.70 7.74
C PRO A 138 1.14 7.74 6.57
N ILE A 139 1.77 7.96 5.41
CA ILE A 139 1.59 7.11 4.23
C ILE A 139 2.09 5.69 4.51
N MET A 140 3.30 5.56 5.06
CA MET A 140 3.90 4.25 5.34
C MET A 140 3.18 3.54 6.49
N GLY A 141 2.77 4.27 7.52
CA GLY A 141 1.95 3.72 8.60
C GLY A 141 0.58 3.20 8.14
N ARG A 142 0.10 3.63 6.96
CA ARG A 142 -1.19 3.23 6.37
C ARG A 142 -1.08 2.39 5.10
N SER A 143 0.11 1.91 4.78
CA SER A 143 0.42 1.27 3.50
C SER A 143 -0.15 -0.16 3.33
N GLY A 144 -0.82 -0.73 4.33
CA GLY A 144 -1.37 -2.09 4.27
C GLY A 144 -0.48 -3.12 4.94
N SER A 145 -0.91 -4.39 4.93
CA SER A 145 -0.21 -5.53 5.53
C SER A 145 0.94 -6.10 4.69
N GLY A 146 0.96 -5.85 3.38
CA GLY A 146 1.97 -6.42 2.47
C GLY A 146 3.19 -5.53 2.19
N ASN A 147 3.24 -4.32 2.74
CA ASN A 147 4.34 -3.38 2.49
C ASN A 147 5.37 -3.38 3.63
N HIS A 148 6.67 -3.39 3.26
CA HIS A 148 7.79 -3.31 4.20
C HIS A 148 8.02 -1.87 4.69
N ALA A 149 7.05 -1.31 5.41
CA ALA A 149 7.05 0.09 5.85
C ALA A 149 8.32 0.48 6.65
N GLU A 150 8.81 -0.45 7.48
CA GLU A 150 10.06 -0.29 8.25
C GLU A 150 11.28 -0.05 7.36
N GLU A 151 11.41 -0.83 6.29
CA GLU A 151 12.57 -0.75 5.38
C GLU A 151 12.56 0.58 4.62
N VAL A 152 11.39 1.01 4.16
CA VAL A 152 11.22 2.27 3.44
C VAL A 152 11.55 3.45 4.35
N ILE A 153 11.03 3.48 5.57
CA ILE A 153 11.32 4.57 6.53
C ILE A 153 12.79 4.56 6.94
N SER A 154 13.36 3.39 7.21
CA SER A 154 14.77 3.25 7.54
C SER A 154 15.66 3.80 6.41
N PHE A 155 15.45 3.35 5.17
CA PHE A 155 16.23 3.78 4.02
C PHE A 155 16.10 5.29 3.75
N LEU A 156 14.88 5.80 3.76
CA LEU A 156 14.63 7.21 3.52
C LEU A 156 15.24 8.09 4.61
N THR A 157 14.98 7.77 5.88
CA THR A 157 15.48 8.55 7.02
C THR A 157 17.01 8.55 7.03
N THR A 158 17.63 7.38 6.86
CA THR A 158 19.10 7.29 6.83
C THR A 158 19.70 8.05 5.65
N THR A 159 19.10 7.97 4.45
CA THR A 159 19.59 8.69 3.26
C THR A 159 19.53 10.20 3.43
N ILE A 160 18.38 10.72 3.87
CA ILE A 160 18.14 12.15 4.00
C ILE A 160 19.00 12.77 5.12
N PHE A 161 19.09 12.09 6.28
CA PHE A 161 19.96 12.55 7.36
C PHE A 161 21.45 12.38 7.05
N SER A 162 21.83 11.39 6.23
CA SER A 162 23.22 11.24 5.78
C SER A 162 23.66 12.45 4.96
N LEU A 163 22.80 12.93 4.07
CA LEU A 163 23.03 14.15 3.31
C LEU A 163 23.17 15.37 4.23
N LEU A 164 22.29 15.50 5.24
CA LEU A 164 22.37 16.58 6.23
C LEU A 164 23.67 16.52 7.05
N PHE A 165 24.10 15.33 7.47
CA PHE A 165 25.30 15.17 8.29
C PHE A 165 26.60 15.33 7.50
N ASN A 166 26.61 14.99 6.20
CA ASN A 166 27.75 15.24 5.34
C ASN A 166 28.17 16.73 5.40
N LEU A 167 27.20 17.63 5.45
CA LEU A 167 27.40 19.08 5.53
C LEU A 167 28.03 19.55 6.85
N MET A 168 27.84 18.79 7.93
CA MET A 168 28.40 19.07 9.25
C MET A 168 29.69 18.29 9.55
N THR A 169 30.22 17.55 8.56
CA THR A 169 31.46 16.78 8.68
C THR A 169 32.66 17.58 9.19
N PRO A 170 32.89 18.85 8.78
CA PRO A 170 34.03 19.62 9.27
C PRO A 170 34.04 19.79 10.80
N CYS A 171 32.86 19.80 11.45
CA CYS A 171 32.74 19.89 12.91
C CYS A 171 33.30 18.67 13.64
N ILE A 172 33.31 17.50 12.99
CA ILE A 172 33.78 16.23 13.56
C ILE A 172 35.27 16.31 13.91
N LEU A 173 36.06 17.02 13.09
CA LEU A 173 37.50 17.18 13.33
C LEU A 173 37.84 18.06 14.54
N PHE A 174 36.92 18.91 14.99
CA PHE A 174 37.13 19.76 16.18
C PHE A 174 36.79 19.04 17.49
N VAL A 175 36.28 17.80 17.42
CA VAL A 175 35.92 17.02 18.60
C VAL A 175 37.19 16.53 19.30
N ARG A 176 37.44 17.04 20.52
CA ARG A 176 38.62 16.67 21.31
C ARG A 176 38.67 15.19 21.71
N SER A 177 37.52 14.57 21.97
CA SER A 177 37.43 13.19 22.44
C SER A 177 36.37 12.40 21.68
N PRO A 178 36.65 11.97 20.43
CA PRO A 178 35.68 11.28 19.58
C PRO A 178 35.13 9.99 20.21
N LYS A 179 35.97 9.26 20.97
CA LYS A 179 35.57 8.03 21.68
C LYS A 179 34.45 8.27 22.71
N LYS A 180 34.45 9.43 23.39
CA LYS A 180 33.40 9.77 24.37
C LYS A 180 32.06 10.06 23.67
N VAL A 181 32.11 10.73 22.52
CA VAL A 181 30.91 11.01 21.72
C VAL A 181 30.30 9.72 21.19
N LEU A 182 31.12 8.84 20.60
CA LEU A 182 30.67 7.52 20.13
C LEU A 182 30.10 6.66 21.28
N SER A 183 30.77 6.64 22.43
CA SER A 183 30.29 5.92 23.61
C SER A 183 28.96 6.49 24.12
N SER A 184 28.79 7.81 24.14
CA SER A 184 27.54 8.47 24.53
C SER A 184 26.41 8.13 23.55
N LEU A 185 26.64 8.24 22.24
CA LEU A 185 25.64 7.89 21.22
C LEU A 185 25.25 6.41 21.28
N GLY A 186 26.25 5.52 21.44
CA GLY A 186 26.01 4.09 21.64
C GLY A 186 25.19 3.81 22.89
N THR A 187 25.48 4.49 24.01
CA THR A 187 24.71 4.36 25.25
C THR A 187 23.26 4.78 25.05
N ILE A 188 23.02 5.93 24.40
CA ILE A 188 21.66 6.39 24.09
C ILE A 188 20.93 5.36 23.23
N PHE A 189 21.58 4.84 22.18
CA PHE A 189 21.00 3.81 21.32
C PHE A 189 20.59 2.54 22.10
N PHE A 190 21.50 1.98 22.91
CA PHE A 190 21.22 0.78 23.69
C PHE A 190 20.12 1.01 24.73
N VAL A 191 20.14 2.16 25.43
CA VAL A 191 19.08 2.52 26.38
C VAL A 191 17.75 2.68 25.67
N SER A 192 17.71 3.32 24.50
CA SER A 192 16.50 3.46 23.70
C SER A 192 15.93 2.11 23.24
N ILE A 193 16.78 1.18 22.79
CA ILE A 193 16.34 -0.19 22.46
C ILE A 193 15.79 -0.90 23.69
N LEU A 194 16.48 -0.82 24.82
CA LEU A 194 16.04 -1.43 26.06
C LEU A 194 14.67 -0.90 26.49
N LEU A 195 14.48 0.42 26.41
CA LEU A 195 13.18 1.06 26.66
C LEU A 195 12.12 0.57 25.67
N LEU A 196 12.41 0.49 24.38
CA LEU A 196 11.44 0.04 23.37
C LEU A 196 10.98 -1.40 23.58
N VAL A 197 11.89 -2.28 24.01
CA VAL A 197 11.59 -3.70 24.25
C VAL A 197 10.86 -3.91 25.58
N LEU A 198 11.35 -3.28 26.66
CA LEU A 198 10.85 -3.52 28.01
C LEU A 198 9.63 -2.67 28.39
N THR A 199 9.37 -1.58 27.70
CA THR A 199 8.27 -0.65 28.02
C THR A 199 7.19 -0.64 26.92
N PRO A 200 5.97 -0.19 27.22
CA PRO A 200 4.93 0.00 26.21
C PRO A 200 5.19 1.17 25.26
N LEU A 201 6.25 1.97 25.45
CA LEU A 201 6.54 3.16 24.63
C LEU A 201 6.78 2.86 23.15
N GLY A 202 7.14 1.61 22.83
CA GLY A 202 7.30 1.15 21.44
C GLY A 202 5.99 0.69 20.79
N PHE A 203 4.84 0.80 21.46
CA PHE A 203 3.55 0.48 20.85
C PHE A 203 3.15 1.58 19.85
N PRO A 204 2.85 1.24 18.59
CA PRO A 204 2.74 2.21 17.52
C PRO A 204 1.37 2.90 17.42
N TYR A 205 0.35 2.42 18.14
CA TYR A 205 -1.04 2.88 17.98
C TYR A 205 -1.56 3.60 19.22
N SER A 206 -2.41 4.60 19.02
CA SER A 206 -3.07 5.36 20.08
C SER A 206 -4.49 5.74 19.70
N GLY A 207 -5.40 5.60 20.68
CA GLY A 207 -6.78 6.06 20.60
C GLY A 207 -7.03 7.42 21.24
N GLU A 208 -5.96 8.10 21.68
CA GLU A 208 -6.05 9.38 22.36
C GLU A 208 -6.49 10.49 21.39
N LEU A 209 -7.47 11.31 21.79
CA LEU A 209 -8.02 12.40 20.96
C LEU A 209 -6.98 13.48 20.60
N SER A 210 -5.96 13.66 21.43
CA SER A 210 -4.89 14.66 21.21
C SER A 210 -3.85 14.22 20.17
N SER A 211 -3.69 12.91 19.93
CA SER A 211 -2.72 12.36 18.96
C SER A 211 -3.21 11.01 18.43
N PRO A 212 -4.24 11.01 17.57
CA PRO A 212 -4.88 9.79 17.11
C PRO A 212 -4.00 9.07 16.08
N THR A 213 -3.55 7.86 16.44
CA THR A 213 -2.86 6.93 15.53
C THR A 213 -3.52 5.55 15.60
N PRO A 214 -4.80 5.44 15.22
CA PRO A 214 -5.52 4.19 15.42
C PRO A 214 -5.11 3.12 14.41
N GLN A 215 -5.10 1.87 14.85
CA GLN A 215 -5.01 0.73 13.93
C GLN A 215 -6.38 0.46 13.28
N ARG A 216 -6.40 0.25 11.97
CA ARG A 216 -7.62 0.14 11.17
C ARG A 216 -7.97 -1.31 10.92
N TYR A 217 -9.26 -1.61 11.08
CA TYR A 217 -9.83 -2.91 10.80
C TYR A 217 -11.10 -2.76 9.98
N MET A 218 -11.16 -3.49 8.86
CA MET A 218 -12.35 -3.60 8.04
C MET A 218 -12.86 -5.04 8.10
N ILE A 219 -14.06 -5.22 8.64
CA ILE A 219 -14.62 -6.54 8.95
C ILE A 219 -16.00 -6.65 8.33
N MET A 220 -16.19 -7.63 7.45
CA MET A 220 -17.49 -7.91 6.87
C MET A 220 -18.06 -9.20 7.45
N HIS A 221 -19.33 -9.21 7.83
CA HIS A 221 -20.04 -10.47 8.07
C HIS A 221 -20.61 -10.94 6.74
N VAL A 222 -20.09 -12.05 6.25
CA VAL A 222 -20.34 -12.51 4.89
C VAL A 222 -21.07 -13.84 4.88
N ASP A 223 -22.11 -13.97 4.07
CA ASP A 223 -22.63 -15.25 3.60
C ASP A 223 -22.23 -15.53 2.15
N ARG A 224 -21.59 -16.68 1.93
CA ARG A 224 -21.09 -17.16 0.64
C ARG A 224 -21.92 -18.34 0.18
N VAL A 225 -22.50 -18.26 -1.01
CA VAL A 225 -23.26 -19.36 -1.65
C VAL A 225 -22.62 -19.71 -2.98
N TYR A 226 -22.23 -20.97 -3.12
CA TYR A 226 -21.63 -21.51 -4.33
C TYR A 226 -22.68 -22.35 -5.04
N HIS A 227 -23.03 -22.01 -6.27
CA HIS A 227 -23.95 -22.79 -7.08
C HIS A 227 -23.19 -23.83 -7.91
N ASN A 228 -23.86 -24.93 -8.23
CA ASN A 228 -23.37 -25.86 -9.23
C ASN A 228 -23.42 -25.22 -10.63
N PRO A 229 -22.62 -25.72 -11.58
CA PRO A 229 -22.65 -25.22 -12.95
C PRO A 229 -24.05 -25.32 -13.55
N TYR A 230 -24.46 -24.26 -14.22
CA TYR A 230 -25.76 -24.15 -14.86
C TYR A 230 -25.70 -24.86 -16.19
N SER A 231 -26.56 -25.86 -16.40
CA SER A 231 -26.81 -26.37 -17.74
C SER A 231 -27.77 -25.41 -18.44
N ILE A 232 -27.27 -24.59 -19.37
CA ILE A 232 -28.11 -23.65 -20.10
C ILE A 232 -28.72 -24.36 -21.32
N PRO A 233 -30.04 -24.54 -21.40
CA PRO A 233 -30.68 -25.07 -22.61
C PRO A 233 -30.39 -24.18 -23.83
N ASP A 234 -30.42 -24.74 -25.03
CA ASP A 234 -30.11 -23.99 -26.25
C ASP A 234 -31.18 -22.96 -26.63
N GLN A 235 -32.40 -23.07 -26.08
CA GLN A 235 -33.44 -22.06 -26.21
C GLN A 235 -34.09 -21.82 -24.83
N LEU A 236 -33.87 -20.62 -24.27
CA LEU A 236 -34.55 -20.14 -23.07
C LEU A 236 -35.54 -19.04 -23.50
N SER A 237 -36.84 -19.33 -23.48
CA SER A 237 -37.88 -18.37 -23.91
C SER A 237 -38.51 -17.65 -22.72
N VAL A 238 -38.81 -16.36 -22.94
CA VAL A 238 -39.31 -15.35 -21.99
C VAL A 238 -40.60 -15.77 -21.26
N ASN A 239 -41.32 -16.78 -21.77
CA ASN A 239 -42.64 -17.16 -21.28
C ASN A 239 -42.63 -18.37 -20.32
N SER A 240 -41.46 -18.91 -20.00
CA SER A 240 -41.34 -19.98 -19.00
C SER A 240 -41.13 -19.38 -17.60
N SER A 241 -42.21 -19.17 -16.86
CA SER A 241 -42.23 -18.74 -15.45
C SER A 241 -41.78 -19.84 -14.48
N SER A 242 -41.00 -20.82 -14.96
CA SER A 242 -40.46 -21.87 -14.11
C SER A 242 -39.19 -21.38 -13.43
N THR A 243 -39.21 -21.45 -12.10
CA THR A 243 -38.10 -21.52 -11.16
C THR A 243 -37.01 -22.57 -11.48
N GLN A 244 -37.00 -23.15 -12.69
CA GLN A 244 -36.10 -24.20 -13.19
C GLN A 244 -34.72 -23.69 -13.64
N GLY A 245 -34.32 -22.51 -13.18
CA GLY A 245 -33.06 -21.89 -13.58
C GLY A 245 -32.02 -21.76 -12.49
N GLN A 246 -32.34 -21.86 -11.19
CA GLN A 246 -31.32 -21.74 -10.15
C GLN A 246 -30.52 -23.05 -10.05
N GLY A 247 -29.24 -23.01 -10.43
CA GLY A 247 -28.30 -24.09 -10.20
C GLY A 247 -28.34 -24.50 -8.74
N SER A 248 -28.36 -25.81 -8.48
CA SER A 248 -28.45 -26.31 -7.11
C SER A 248 -27.28 -25.81 -6.26
N ILE A 249 -27.53 -25.53 -4.98
CA ILE A 249 -26.49 -25.03 -4.08
C ILE A 249 -25.48 -26.15 -3.84
N ARG A 250 -24.22 -25.90 -4.21
CA ARG A 250 -23.09 -26.80 -3.99
C ARG A 250 -22.57 -26.72 -2.56
N LYS A 251 -22.45 -25.48 -2.05
CA LYS A 251 -21.85 -25.18 -0.76
C LYS A 251 -22.35 -23.83 -0.25
N ALA A 252 -22.53 -23.71 1.06
CA ALA A 252 -22.83 -22.44 1.71
C ALA A 252 -21.94 -22.28 2.95
N LYS A 253 -21.40 -21.08 3.16
CA LYS A 253 -20.55 -20.72 4.29
C LYS A 253 -20.94 -19.34 4.80
N SER A 254 -20.88 -19.12 6.11
CA SER A 254 -20.95 -17.78 6.71
C SER A 254 -19.77 -17.57 7.65
N GLY A 255 -19.42 -16.31 7.88
CA GLY A 255 -18.33 -15.95 8.77
C GLY A 255 -17.94 -14.48 8.66
N LEU A 256 -16.96 -14.10 9.46
CA LEU A 256 -16.38 -12.76 9.43
C LEU A 256 -15.15 -12.76 8.53
N TRP A 257 -15.13 -11.86 7.57
CA TRP A 257 -13.97 -11.59 6.72
C TRP A 257 -13.25 -10.36 7.22
N LEU A 258 -12.02 -10.55 7.67
CA LEU A 258 -11.13 -9.51 8.17
C LEU A 258 -10.14 -9.12 7.06
N ILE A 259 -10.14 -7.84 6.69
CA ILE A 259 -9.17 -7.27 5.75
C ILE A 259 -8.05 -6.61 6.54
N ASP A 260 -6.81 -7.03 6.28
CA ASP A 260 -5.63 -6.51 6.98
C ASP A 260 -5.17 -5.19 6.36
N LEU A 261 -5.68 -4.09 6.91
CA LEU A 261 -5.40 -2.74 6.41
C LEU A 261 -4.07 -2.14 6.91
N ASP A 262 -3.42 -2.76 7.91
CA ASP A 262 -2.18 -2.28 8.51
C ASP A 262 -1.16 -3.41 8.70
N VAL A 263 0.13 -3.07 8.78
CA VAL A 263 1.28 -4.00 8.90
C VAL A 263 1.17 -4.98 10.06
N ASN A 264 0.59 -4.54 11.18
CA ASN A 264 0.47 -5.35 12.38
C ASN A 264 -0.86 -6.13 12.48
N SER A 265 -1.75 -6.02 11.50
CA SER A 265 -2.99 -6.80 11.46
C SER A 265 -2.69 -8.23 10.98
N PRO A 266 -3.31 -9.28 11.55
CA PRO A 266 -4.20 -9.30 12.72
C PRO A 266 -3.44 -9.53 14.05
N LYS A 267 -2.11 -9.57 14.04
CA LYS A 267 -1.27 -9.98 15.19
C LYS A 267 -1.58 -9.24 16.49
N THR A 268 -2.00 -7.97 16.41
CA THR A 268 -2.35 -7.18 17.61
C THR A 268 -3.68 -7.59 18.25
N ILE A 269 -4.57 -8.25 17.51
CA ILE A 269 -5.88 -8.72 17.98
C ILE A 269 -5.98 -10.25 18.04
N ASP A 270 -4.87 -10.96 17.88
CA ASP A 270 -4.84 -12.43 17.84
C ASP A 270 -5.48 -13.06 19.10
N HIS A 271 -5.30 -12.44 20.27
CA HIS A 271 -5.98 -12.81 21.50
C HIS A 271 -7.51 -12.77 21.38
N LEU A 272 -8.09 -11.75 20.75
CA LEU A 272 -9.54 -11.63 20.55
C LEU A 272 -10.10 -12.70 19.61
N ILE A 273 -9.29 -13.12 18.64
CA ILE A 273 -9.65 -14.17 17.68
C ILE A 273 -9.58 -15.53 18.36
N SER A 274 -8.51 -15.79 19.13
CA SER A 274 -8.26 -17.06 19.83
C SER A 274 -9.17 -17.34 21.03
N GLU A 275 -9.58 -16.29 21.76
CA GLU A 275 -10.62 -16.39 22.80
C GLU A 275 -12.02 -16.60 22.19
N GLY A 276 -12.19 -16.17 20.95
CA GLY A 276 -13.36 -16.50 20.14
C GLY A 276 -13.35 -17.99 19.80
N SER A 277 -14.52 -18.63 19.82
CA SER A 277 -14.69 -19.99 19.32
C SER A 277 -14.61 -20.09 17.79
N MET A 278 -13.77 -19.29 17.16
CA MET A 278 -13.74 -19.05 15.74
C MET A 278 -12.34 -19.33 15.22
N SER A 279 -12.22 -20.31 14.32
CA SER A 279 -10.94 -20.66 13.72
C SER A 279 -10.65 -19.76 12.52
N VAL A 280 -9.45 -19.19 12.47
CA VAL A 280 -8.90 -18.59 11.26
C VAL A 280 -8.67 -19.71 10.24
N VAL A 281 -9.30 -19.60 9.08
CA VAL A 281 -9.15 -20.57 7.98
C VAL A 281 -8.39 -19.90 6.84
N SER A 282 -7.34 -20.56 6.34
CA SER A 282 -6.67 -20.09 5.11
C SER A 282 -7.64 -20.15 3.93
N GLU A 283 -7.63 -19.08 3.15
CA GLU A 283 -8.47 -18.94 1.95
C GLU A 283 -7.76 -19.46 0.69
N ASP A 284 -6.50 -19.91 0.79
CA ASP A 284 -5.65 -20.27 -0.37
C ASP A 284 -6.31 -21.32 -1.27
N SER A 285 -6.96 -22.32 -0.66
CA SER A 285 -7.69 -23.34 -1.41
C SER A 285 -8.90 -22.77 -2.14
N ASP A 286 -9.64 -21.85 -1.51
CA ASP A 286 -10.81 -21.23 -2.11
C ASP A 286 -10.37 -20.19 -3.19
N CYS A 287 -9.24 -19.50 -3.03
CA CYS A 287 -8.62 -18.62 -4.03
C CYS A 287 -8.21 -19.34 -5.31
N SER A 288 -7.69 -20.56 -5.19
CA SER A 288 -7.36 -21.38 -6.36
C SER A 288 -8.62 -21.90 -7.08
N ARG A 289 -9.74 -21.98 -6.37
CA ARG A 289 -10.98 -22.65 -6.81
C ARG A 289 -12.04 -21.70 -7.37
N GLU A 290 -12.20 -20.57 -6.73
CA GLU A 290 -13.36 -19.71 -6.84
C GLU A 290 -12.93 -18.30 -7.28
N LEU A 291 -13.76 -17.65 -8.09
CA LEU A 291 -13.50 -16.30 -8.58
C LEU A 291 -13.37 -15.33 -7.38
N TYR A 292 -12.27 -14.57 -7.33
CA TYR A 292 -11.92 -13.68 -6.20
C TYR A 292 -11.95 -14.40 -4.82
N CYS A 293 -11.52 -15.66 -4.77
CA CYS A 293 -11.57 -16.50 -3.56
C CYS A 293 -12.99 -16.70 -2.98
N GLY A 294 -14.02 -16.33 -3.73
CA GLY A 294 -15.40 -16.26 -3.26
C GLY A 294 -15.64 -15.19 -2.20
N LEU A 295 -14.87 -14.09 -2.20
CA LEU A 295 -15.00 -13.00 -1.24
C LEU A 295 -15.67 -11.78 -1.86
N PRO A 296 -16.50 -11.05 -1.10
CA PRO A 296 -17.19 -9.87 -1.59
C PRO A 296 -16.27 -8.66 -1.52
N TYR A 297 -15.28 -8.57 -2.40
CA TYR A 297 -14.43 -7.39 -2.48
C TYR A 297 -15.28 -6.16 -2.77
N PHE A 298 -15.19 -5.13 -1.91
CA PHE A 298 -15.96 -3.90 -2.07
C PHE A 298 -15.46 -3.05 -3.26
N LEU A 299 -14.15 -3.04 -3.51
CA LEU A 299 -13.50 -2.32 -4.61
C LEU A 299 -12.60 -3.27 -5.42
N PRO A 300 -12.23 -2.96 -6.68
CA PRO A 300 -11.37 -3.78 -7.53
C PRO A 300 -9.88 -3.71 -7.12
N VAL A 301 -9.60 -3.90 -5.83
CA VAL A 301 -8.27 -3.77 -5.22
C VAL A 301 -7.69 -5.11 -4.78
N TYR A 302 -8.10 -6.20 -5.45
CA TYR A 302 -7.62 -7.57 -5.18
C TYR A 302 -6.09 -7.67 -5.10
N THR A 303 -5.36 -6.95 -5.97
CA THR A 303 -3.89 -6.94 -5.98
C THR A 303 -3.24 -6.07 -4.90
N PHE A 304 -4.00 -5.21 -4.24
CA PHE A 304 -3.50 -4.33 -3.16
C PHE A 304 -3.79 -4.89 -1.76
N ILE A 305 -4.71 -5.87 -1.66
CA ILE A 305 -5.02 -6.58 -0.42
C ILE A 305 -4.20 -7.86 -0.40
N PHE A 306 -3.06 -7.83 0.29
CA PHE A 306 -2.10 -8.94 0.32
C PHE A 306 -2.49 -10.06 1.29
N HIS A 307 -3.07 -9.69 2.43
CA HIS A 307 -3.45 -10.61 3.49
C HIS A 307 -4.88 -10.32 3.97
N THR A 308 -5.63 -11.40 4.13
CA THR A 308 -6.97 -11.42 4.72
C THR A 308 -7.11 -12.64 5.60
N HIS A 309 -8.02 -12.54 6.56
CA HIS A 309 -8.31 -13.63 7.47
C HIS A 309 -9.80 -13.93 7.45
N TRP A 310 -10.13 -15.21 7.27
CA TRP A 310 -11.51 -15.68 7.35
C TRP A 310 -11.77 -16.36 8.68
N ILE A 311 -12.74 -15.82 9.41
CA ILE A 311 -13.18 -16.30 10.71
C ILE A 311 -14.51 -17.02 10.47
N GLN A 312 -14.44 -18.35 10.44
CA GLN A 312 -15.57 -19.21 10.04
C GLN A 312 -16.62 -19.34 11.17
N ASP A 313 -17.90 -19.22 10.83
CA ASP A 313 -18.99 -19.53 11.76
C ASP A 313 -19.11 -21.05 11.98
N ARG A 314 -19.49 -21.45 13.21
CA ARG A 314 -19.77 -22.84 13.56
C ARG A 314 -20.92 -23.44 12.77
N VAL A 315 -21.96 -22.64 12.53
CA VAL A 315 -23.16 -23.03 11.79
C VAL A 315 -23.43 -21.96 10.75
N TYR A 316 -23.71 -22.40 9.53
CA TYR A 316 -24.10 -21.49 8.46
C TYR A 316 -25.36 -20.70 8.86
N THR A 317 -25.23 -19.38 8.85
CA THR A 317 -26.32 -18.45 9.12
C THR A 317 -26.57 -17.60 7.87
N PRO A 318 -27.71 -17.77 7.17
CA PRO A 318 -28.05 -16.90 6.05
C PRO A 318 -28.31 -15.48 6.57
N LEU A 319 -27.66 -14.48 5.99
CA LEU A 319 -27.77 -13.10 6.45
C LEU A 319 -28.99 -12.38 5.88
N GLY A 320 -29.65 -12.98 4.88
CA GLY A 320 -30.82 -12.40 4.23
C GLY A 320 -30.49 -11.15 3.41
N VAL A 321 -29.24 -11.03 2.94
CA VAL A 321 -28.84 -9.97 2.01
C VAL A 321 -29.57 -10.22 0.68
N PRO A 322 -30.32 -9.24 0.15
CA PRO A 322 -31.00 -9.38 -1.13
C PRO A 322 -29.93 -9.52 -2.21
N LEU A 323 -29.84 -10.71 -2.80
CA LEU A 323 -28.87 -11.03 -3.82
C LEU A 323 -29.40 -12.19 -4.64
N ASP A 324 -29.96 -11.92 -5.81
CA ASP A 324 -30.47 -12.96 -6.69
C ASP A 324 -30.15 -12.63 -8.15
N LEU A 325 -29.28 -13.44 -8.75
CA LEU A 325 -28.94 -13.35 -10.17
C LEU A 325 -29.73 -14.42 -10.93
N LYS A 326 -30.58 -13.98 -11.86
CA LYS A 326 -31.35 -14.86 -12.74
C LYS A 326 -30.96 -14.64 -14.18
N LEU A 327 -30.61 -15.72 -14.89
CA LEU A 327 -30.50 -15.71 -16.34
C LEU A 327 -31.91 -15.63 -16.93
N THR A 328 -32.21 -14.58 -17.68
CA THR A 328 -33.53 -14.34 -18.27
C THR A 328 -33.59 -14.71 -19.75
N TYR A 329 -32.47 -14.61 -20.46
CA TYR A 329 -32.43 -14.84 -21.90
C TYR A 329 -31.04 -15.27 -22.37
N LYS A 330 -31.00 -16.19 -23.35
CA LYS A 330 -29.80 -16.60 -24.07
C LYS A 330 -30.07 -16.48 -25.57
N HIS A 331 -29.21 -15.77 -26.28
CA HIS A 331 -29.21 -15.71 -27.74
C HIS A 331 -27.88 -16.24 -28.28
N VAL A 332 -27.95 -17.06 -29.31
CA VAL A 332 -26.79 -17.67 -29.96
C VAL A 332 -26.85 -17.34 -31.44
N GLU A 333 -25.81 -16.71 -31.96
CA GLU A 333 -25.69 -16.38 -33.38
C GLU A 333 -24.29 -16.73 -33.90
N PRO A 334 -24.16 -17.17 -35.17
CA PRO A 334 -22.85 -17.39 -35.76
C PRO A 334 -22.07 -16.07 -35.85
N TRP A 335 -20.78 -16.11 -35.57
CA TRP A 335 -19.93 -14.91 -35.68
C TRP A 335 -19.69 -14.56 -37.14
N ASN A 336 -20.45 -13.58 -37.64
CA ASN A 336 -20.26 -13.01 -38.97
C ASN A 336 -19.64 -11.62 -38.81
N GLN A 337 -18.46 -11.40 -39.39
CA GLN A 337 -17.64 -10.18 -39.23
C GLN A 337 -18.28 -8.90 -39.83
N VAL A 338 -19.56 -8.94 -40.23
CA VAL A 338 -20.23 -7.95 -41.09
C VAL A 338 -20.93 -6.82 -40.29
N ASP A 339 -20.96 -6.86 -38.95
CA ASP A 339 -21.55 -5.80 -38.11
C ASP A 339 -20.63 -4.56 -37.94
N GLN A 340 -20.00 -4.08 -39.02
CA GLN A 340 -19.17 -2.86 -39.04
C GLN A 340 -19.92 -1.59 -39.49
N SER A 341 -21.26 -1.61 -39.65
CA SER A 341 -21.99 -0.48 -40.25
C SER A 341 -22.48 0.61 -39.29
N ASN A 342 -22.37 0.47 -37.97
CA ASN A 342 -22.81 1.51 -37.03
C ASN A 342 -21.67 2.03 -36.14
N ASN A 343 -20.87 2.94 -36.70
CA ASN A 343 -20.20 4.08 -36.04
C ASN A 343 -19.59 3.92 -34.63
N THR A 344 -19.11 2.73 -34.26
CA THR A 344 -18.27 2.55 -33.08
C THR A 344 -17.03 1.77 -33.49
N GLN A 345 -15.87 2.43 -33.36
CA GLN A 345 -14.58 1.87 -33.76
C GLN A 345 -14.36 0.50 -33.10
N PRO A 346 -13.91 -0.52 -33.87
CA PRO A 346 -13.59 -1.82 -33.30
C PRO A 346 -12.38 -1.70 -32.34
N PRO A 347 -12.32 -2.51 -31.27
CA PRO A 347 -11.11 -2.61 -30.45
C PRO A 347 -9.90 -2.96 -31.31
N VAL A 348 -8.83 -2.17 -31.18
CA VAL A 348 -7.64 -2.08 -32.05
C VAL A 348 -6.79 -3.37 -32.15
N ASN A 349 -7.19 -4.48 -31.51
CA ASN A 349 -6.34 -5.67 -31.34
C ASN A 349 -6.94 -7.01 -31.83
N MET A 350 -7.98 -7.01 -32.69
CA MET A 350 -8.56 -8.27 -33.19
C MET A 350 -7.88 -8.77 -34.46
N SER A 351 -7.25 -9.95 -34.37
CA SER A 351 -6.63 -10.67 -35.49
C SER A 351 -7.65 -11.09 -36.57
N PRO A 352 -7.29 -11.14 -37.87
CA PRO A 352 -8.26 -11.06 -38.97
C PRO A 352 -9.07 -12.33 -39.29
N THR A 353 -8.93 -13.44 -38.57
CA THR A 353 -9.47 -14.76 -38.99
C THR A 353 -9.92 -15.65 -37.82
N ARG A 354 -10.83 -15.18 -36.96
CA ARG A 354 -11.44 -16.06 -35.93
C ARG A 354 -12.84 -16.54 -36.37
N LYS A 355 -13.01 -17.85 -36.48
CA LYS A 355 -14.31 -18.52 -36.58
C LYS A 355 -14.84 -18.83 -35.18
N GLY A 356 -16.13 -18.64 -34.97
CA GLY A 356 -16.73 -18.90 -33.66
C GLY A 356 -18.21 -18.54 -33.60
N THR A 357 -18.73 -18.52 -32.38
CA THR A 357 -20.13 -18.25 -32.07
C THR A 357 -20.23 -17.06 -31.13
N ARG A 358 -21.22 -16.20 -31.35
CA ARG A 358 -21.56 -15.08 -30.48
C ARG A 358 -22.72 -15.50 -29.59
N ILE A 359 -22.52 -15.41 -28.28
CA ILE A 359 -23.52 -15.77 -27.28
C ILE A 359 -23.82 -14.56 -26.41
N ARG A 360 -25.07 -14.11 -26.41
CA ARG A 360 -25.55 -13.06 -25.51
C ARG A 360 -26.33 -13.69 -24.35
N LEU A 361 -25.92 -13.38 -23.13
CA LEU A 361 -26.60 -13.78 -21.89
C LEU A 361 -27.17 -12.54 -21.22
N SER A 362 -28.48 -12.53 -20.97
CA SER A 362 -29.17 -11.46 -20.26
C SER A 362 -29.54 -11.90 -18.86
N PHE A 363 -29.35 -11.01 -17.90
CA PHE A 363 -29.54 -11.26 -16.48
C PHE A 363 -30.49 -10.24 -15.86
N SER A 364 -31.19 -10.68 -14.83
CA SER A 364 -31.87 -9.83 -13.85
C SER A 364 -31.17 -10.04 -12.52
N LEU A 365 -30.71 -8.94 -11.91
CA LEU A 365 -30.01 -8.93 -10.65
C LEU A 365 -30.79 -8.12 -9.63
N ASN A 366 -31.25 -8.78 -8.58
CA ASN A 366 -31.79 -8.12 -7.40
C ASN A 366 -30.71 -8.02 -6.33
N GLY A 367 -30.47 -6.81 -5.82
CA GLY A 367 -29.35 -6.50 -4.93
C GLY A 367 -29.69 -5.38 -3.95
N THR A 368 -28.76 -5.04 -3.08
CA THR A 368 -28.79 -3.77 -2.33
C THR A 368 -28.45 -2.58 -3.23
N ASP A 369 -28.29 -1.41 -2.63
CA ASP A 369 -27.81 -0.21 -3.29
C ASP A 369 -26.31 -0.25 -3.62
N HIS A 370 -25.56 -1.25 -3.14
CA HIS A 370 -24.13 -1.47 -3.42
C HIS A 370 -23.92 -2.92 -3.90
N VAL A 371 -23.64 -3.09 -5.18
CA VAL A 371 -23.56 -4.41 -5.83
C VAL A 371 -22.32 -4.52 -6.68
N ASN A 372 -21.62 -5.65 -6.57
CA ASN A 372 -20.45 -5.95 -7.35
C ASN A 372 -20.69 -7.12 -8.28
N ILE A 373 -20.32 -6.98 -9.54
CA ILE A 373 -20.40 -8.04 -10.55
C ILE A 373 -18.98 -8.37 -11.00
N LEU A 374 -18.60 -9.62 -10.78
CA LEU A 374 -17.32 -10.21 -11.14
C LEU A 374 -17.56 -11.14 -12.32
N VAL A 375 -16.79 -11.00 -13.39
CA VAL A 375 -16.94 -11.83 -14.59
C VAL A 375 -15.56 -12.37 -14.98
N SER A 376 -15.49 -13.67 -15.25
CA SER A 376 -14.28 -14.30 -15.80
C SER A 376 -14.66 -15.35 -16.87
N PRO A 377 -14.58 -14.98 -18.16
CA PRO A 377 -14.81 -15.91 -19.27
C PRO A 377 -13.82 -17.08 -19.25
N PHE A 378 -14.25 -18.26 -19.68
CA PHE A 378 -13.37 -19.44 -19.81
C PHE A 378 -12.34 -19.29 -20.94
N THR A 379 -11.29 -20.12 -20.92
CA THR A 379 -10.30 -20.16 -21.99
C THR A 379 -10.98 -20.48 -23.33
N GLY A 380 -10.71 -19.69 -24.37
CA GLY A 380 -11.41 -19.79 -25.67
C GLY A 380 -12.72 -18.98 -25.73
N VAL A 381 -13.10 -18.31 -24.64
CA VAL A 381 -14.24 -17.39 -24.58
C VAL A 381 -13.76 -15.97 -24.28
N GLU A 382 -14.24 -15.00 -25.04
CA GLU A 382 -13.88 -13.59 -24.90
C GLU A 382 -15.12 -12.74 -24.63
N LEU A 383 -15.06 -11.88 -23.60
CA LEU A 383 -16.12 -10.88 -23.35
C LEU A 383 -15.93 -9.71 -24.32
N VAL A 384 -16.82 -9.61 -25.30
CA VAL A 384 -16.75 -8.61 -26.37
C VAL A 384 -17.41 -7.31 -25.95
N ARG A 385 -18.65 -7.39 -25.43
CA ARG A 385 -19.47 -6.24 -25.04
C ARG A 385 -20.37 -6.58 -23.85
N TRP A 386 -20.90 -5.55 -23.23
CA TRP A 386 -21.95 -5.63 -22.22
C TRP A 386 -22.86 -4.41 -22.28
N SER A 387 -23.97 -4.42 -21.55
CA SER A 387 -24.86 -3.27 -21.40
C SER A 387 -24.54 -2.38 -20.21
N LEU A 388 -23.47 -2.68 -19.46
CA LEU A 388 -23.15 -2.03 -18.18
C LEU A 388 -22.50 -0.66 -18.37
N LEU A 389 -21.66 -0.54 -19.39
CA LEU A 389 -20.96 0.68 -19.76
C LEU A 389 -20.78 0.71 -21.27
N GLU A 390 -20.80 1.90 -21.85
CA GLU A 390 -20.44 2.10 -23.25
C GLU A 390 -18.95 1.81 -23.49
N GLY A 391 -18.63 1.30 -24.68
CA GLY A 391 -17.26 0.96 -25.06
C GLY A 391 -16.87 -0.49 -24.77
N THR A 392 -15.57 -0.74 -24.70
CA THR A 392 -15.01 -2.08 -24.54
C THR A 392 -14.85 -2.41 -23.05
N PRO A 393 -15.27 -3.61 -22.60
CA PRO A 393 -15.11 -4.01 -21.20
C PRO A 393 -13.64 -3.94 -20.76
N LEU A 394 -13.38 -3.20 -19.68
CA LEU A 394 -12.03 -2.99 -19.17
C LEU A 394 -11.54 -4.24 -18.43
N LYS A 395 -10.47 -4.85 -18.94
CA LYS A 395 -9.81 -6.00 -18.33
C LYS A 395 -9.06 -5.57 -17.07
N ASN A 396 -9.25 -6.28 -15.98
CA ASN A 396 -8.42 -6.10 -14.79
C ASN A 396 -7.00 -6.61 -15.04
N LYS A 397 -6.04 -6.05 -14.28
CA LYS A 397 -4.65 -6.53 -14.27
C LYS A 397 -4.53 -7.92 -13.65
N SER A 398 -5.41 -8.28 -12.72
CA SER A 398 -5.44 -9.61 -12.11
C SER A 398 -6.12 -10.63 -13.03
N LYS A 399 -5.49 -11.80 -13.17
CA LYS A 399 -6.05 -12.94 -13.89
C LYS A 399 -6.50 -14.03 -12.92
N PHE A 400 -7.59 -14.70 -13.25
CA PHE A 400 -8.07 -15.86 -12.51
C PHE A 400 -7.73 -17.13 -13.29
N ARG A 401 -6.75 -17.91 -12.81
CA ARG A 401 -6.23 -19.10 -13.51
C ARG A 401 -5.79 -18.80 -14.96
N GLY A 402 -5.12 -17.66 -15.15
CA GLY A 402 -4.71 -17.19 -16.48
C GLY A 402 -5.83 -16.58 -17.33
N ARG A 403 -7.09 -16.59 -16.85
CA ARG A 403 -8.24 -15.99 -17.54
C ARG A 403 -8.41 -14.52 -17.17
N ASP A 404 -8.89 -13.74 -18.13
CA ASP A 404 -9.18 -12.33 -17.91
C ASP A 404 -10.34 -12.19 -16.90
N THR A 405 -10.29 -11.12 -16.09
CA THR A 405 -11.34 -10.81 -15.12
C THR A 405 -11.84 -9.39 -15.31
N TYR A 406 -13.11 -9.18 -15.02
CA TYR A 406 -13.79 -7.91 -15.10
C TYR A 406 -14.49 -7.65 -13.77
N PHE A 407 -14.48 -6.40 -13.32
CA PHE A 407 -15.12 -5.97 -12.08
C PHE A 407 -16.03 -4.78 -12.37
N VAL A 408 -17.28 -4.87 -11.93
CA VAL A 408 -18.24 -3.77 -12.02
C VAL A 408 -18.72 -3.44 -10.62
N PHE A 409 -18.54 -2.18 -10.24
CA PHE A 409 -19.07 -1.60 -9.01
C PHE A 409 -20.33 -0.82 -9.36
N TYR A 410 -21.49 -1.31 -8.94
CA TYR A 410 -22.77 -0.64 -9.13
C TYR A 410 -23.26 -0.03 -7.82
N THR A 411 -23.58 1.26 -7.84
CA THR A 411 -24.18 1.96 -6.70
C THR A 411 -25.38 2.78 -7.10
N CYS A 412 -26.40 2.80 -6.25
CA CYS A 412 -27.62 3.56 -6.44
C CYS A 412 -27.96 4.38 -5.19
N ALA A 413 -28.48 5.59 -5.33
CA ALA A 413 -28.84 6.43 -4.17
C ALA A 413 -30.28 6.22 -3.70
N SER A 414 -31.24 5.95 -4.61
CA SER A 414 -32.66 5.80 -4.30
C SER A 414 -33.38 4.98 -5.37
N ASN A 415 -34.55 4.41 -5.04
CA ASN A 415 -35.37 3.59 -5.95
C ASN A 415 -34.64 2.34 -6.48
N ILE A 416 -34.16 1.50 -5.55
CA ILE A 416 -33.53 0.23 -5.89
C ILE A 416 -34.54 -0.65 -6.64
N GLN A 417 -34.28 -0.87 -7.92
CA GLN A 417 -35.03 -1.80 -8.77
C GLN A 417 -34.13 -2.95 -9.18
N SER A 418 -34.73 -4.08 -9.58
CA SER A 418 -33.96 -5.17 -10.16
C SER A 418 -33.23 -4.68 -11.42
N PHE A 419 -31.93 -4.82 -11.40
CA PHE A 419 -31.03 -4.34 -12.43
C PHE A 419 -30.93 -5.36 -13.56
N HIS A 420 -31.26 -4.96 -14.78
CA HIS A 420 -31.20 -5.82 -15.96
C HIS A 420 -29.98 -5.47 -16.81
N PHE A 421 -29.17 -6.47 -17.13
CA PHE A 421 -28.00 -6.28 -17.97
C PHE A 421 -27.74 -7.49 -18.86
N TRP A 422 -26.95 -7.32 -19.91
CA TRP A 422 -26.49 -8.41 -20.75
C TRP A 422 -24.98 -8.35 -20.95
N ILE A 423 -24.40 -9.53 -21.17
CA ILE A 423 -23.01 -9.71 -21.59
C ILE A 423 -23.00 -10.47 -22.91
N GLU A 424 -22.00 -10.19 -23.73
CA GLU A 424 -21.84 -10.78 -25.05
C GLU A 424 -20.48 -11.41 -25.17
N LEU A 425 -20.48 -12.71 -25.40
CA LEU A 425 -19.33 -13.58 -25.41
C LEU A 425 -19.06 -14.05 -26.83
N PHE A 426 -17.81 -14.00 -27.26
CA PHE A 426 -17.32 -14.70 -28.43
C PHE A 426 -16.71 -16.03 -27.99
N VAL A 427 -17.16 -17.13 -28.57
CA VAL A 427 -16.71 -18.49 -28.28
C VAL A 427 -16.01 -19.03 -29.51
N GLU A 428 -14.74 -19.40 -29.37
CA GLU A 428 -13.97 -20.02 -30.44
C GLU A 428 -14.48 -21.45 -30.72
N GLU A 429 -14.55 -21.85 -31.99
CA GLU A 429 -15.21 -23.10 -32.45
C GLU A 429 -14.67 -24.38 -31.78
N ALA A 430 -13.40 -24.38 -31.36
CA ALA A 430 -12.79 -25.51 -30.64
C ALA A 430 -13.18 -25.59 -29.15
N THR A 431 -13.88 -24.59 -28.62
CA THR A 431 -14.17 -24.47 -27.18
C THR A 431 -15.47 -25.19 -26.86
N THR A 432 -15.40 -26.19 -25.97
CA THR A 432 -16.56 -26.89 -25.43
C THR A 432 -16.53 -26.82 -23.91
N GLY A 433 -17.70 -26.61 -23.28
CA GLY A 433 -17.84 -26.54 -21.82
C GLY A 433 -18.45 -25.24 -21.33
N HIS A 434 -18.05 -24.83 -20.12
CA HIS A 434 -18.55 -23.63 -19.47
C HIS A 434 -18.11 -22.35 -20.20
N LEU A 435 -18.99 -21.37 -20.25
CA LEU A 435 -18.79 -20.10 -20.93
C LEU A 435 -18.11 -19.09 -20.01
N VAL A 436 -18.63 -18.93 -18.79
CA VAL A 436 -18.23 -17.85 -17.89
C VAL A 436 -18.47 -18.18 -16.42
N ASP A 437 -17.50 -17.81 -15.57
CA ASP A 437 -17.71 -17.73 -14.12
C ASP A 437 -18.16 -16.31 -13.77
N MET A 438 -19.26 -16.23 -13.00
CA MET A 438 -19.80 -14.97 -12.51
C MET A 438 -19.90 -14.99 -10.99
N GLY A 439 -19.35 -13.97 -10.36
CA GLY A 439 -19.52 -13.71 -8.93
C GLY A 439 -20.37 -12.46 -8.76
N VAL A 440 -21.34 -12.49 -7.86
CA VAL A 440 -22.12 -11.30 -7.54
C VAL A 440 -22.08 -11.08 -6.04
N ALA A 441 -21.73 -9.87 -5.62
CA ALA A 441 -21.74 -9.48 -4.22
C ALA A 441 -22.69 -8.31 -4.00
N SER A 442 -23.27 -8.25 -2.81
CA SER A 442 -24.13 -7.15 -2.40
C SER A 442 -23.79 -6.76 -0.96
N HIS A 443 -23.77 -5.46 -0.70
CA HIS A 443 -23.28 -4.89 0.56
C HIS A 443 -24.36 -4.03 1.22
N HIS A 444 -24.57 -4.23 2.52
CA HIS A 444 -25.36 -3.31 3.35
C HIS A 444 -24.42 -2.37 4.11
N VAL A 445 -23.93 -1.33 3.45
CA VAL A 445 -22.96 -0.41 4.08
C VAL A 445 -23.60 0.60 5.05
N HIS A 446 -24.94 0.64 5.11
CA HIS A 446 -25.72 1.51 6.00
C HIS A 446 -27.07 0.87 6.38
N GLY A 447 -27.79 1.54 7.29
CA GLY A 447 -29.12 1.15 7.75
C GLY A 447 -29.13 0.01 8.77
N ASP A 448 -30.32 -0.43 9.17
CA ASP A 448 -30.52 -1.40 10.26
C ASP A 448 -29.90 -2.78 9.97
N LYS A 449 -29.71 -3.11 8.68
CA LYS A 449 -29.11 -4.37 8.23
C LYS A 449 -27.59 -4.31 8.12
N GLN A 450 -26.96 -3.15 8.34
CA GLN A 450 -25.51 -3.02 8.25
C GLN A 450 -24.77 -3.94 9.23
N LEU A 451 -25.27 -4.04 10.46
CA LEU A 451 -24.61 -4.79 11.52
C LEU A 451 -25.49 -5.93 12.01
N THR A 452 -24.97 -7.14 11.96
CA THR A 452 -25.56 -8.30 12.64
C THR A 452 -25.13 -8.34 14.09
N LYS A 453 -25.90 -9.03 14.95
CA LYS A 453 -25.53 -9.21 16.38
C LYS A 453 -24.13 -9.79 16.58
N PRO A 454 -23.69 -10.84 15.82
CA PRO A 454 -22.33 -11.37 15.94
C PRO A 454 -21.27 -10.35 15.54
N LEU A 455 -21.49 -9.61 14.45
CA LEU A 455 -20.55 -8.57 13.99
C LEU A 455 -20.44 -7.45 15.02
N ALA A 456 -21.57 -6.87 15.47
CA ALA A 456 -21.58 -5.82 16.47
C ALA A 456 -20.91 -6.27 17.78
N SER A 457 -21.19 -7.49 18.23
CA SER A 457 -20.53 -8.06 19.42
C SER A 457 -19.03 -8.23 19.22
N PHE A 458 -18.58 -8.61 18.03
CA PHE A 458 -17.16 -8.74 17.71
C PHE A 458 -16.46 -7.37 17.68
N LEU A 459 -17.05 -6.38 16.99
CA LEU A 459 -16.52 -5.02 16.91
C LEU A 459 -16.40 -4.36 18.30
N ASN A 460 -17.34 -4.61 19.21
CA ASN A 460 -17.31 -4.06 20.56
C ASN A 460 -16.19 -4.62 21.46
N LYS A 461 -15.53 -5.72 21.06
CA LYS A 461 -14.37 -6.28 21.79
C LYS A 461 -13.05 -5.60 21.42
N PHE A 462 -13.05 -4.76 20.40
CA PHE A 462 -11.83 -4.13 19.92
C PHE A 462 -11.29 -3.10 20.92
N PRO A 463 -9.96 -2.98 21.07
CA PRO A 463 -9.36 -2.00 21.96
C PRO A 463 -9.60 -0.56 21.50
N SER A 464 -9.58 0.39 22.44
CA SER A 464 -9.83 1.82 22.18
C SER A 464 -8.83 2.49 21.22
N TRP A 465 -7.64 1.91 21.03
CA TRP A 465 -6.63 2.37 20.08
C TRP A 465 -6.86 1.88 18.64
N THR A 466 -8.00 1.24 18.38
CA THR A 466 -8.39 0.79 17.03
C THR A 466 -9.55 1.60 16.47
N VAL A 467 -9.66 1.62 15.15
CA VAL A 467 -10.85 2.06 14.43
C VAL A 467 -11.35 0.89 13.59
N THR A 468 -12.58 0.47 13.89
CA THR A 468 -13.25 -0.61 13.19
C THR A 468 -14.32 -0.07 12.26
N THR A 469 -14.34 -0.55 11.03
CA THR A 469 -15.46 -0.39 10.12
C THR A 469 -15.98 -1.78 9.75
N GLY A 470 -17.29 -1.97 9.77
CA GLY A 470 -17.85 -3.24 9.36
C GLY A 470 -19.26 -3.16 8.84
N TRP A 471 -19.61 -4.15 8.03
CA TRP A 471 -20.94 -4.29 7.45
C TRP A 471 -21.25 -5.74 7.05
N THR A 472 -22.50 -6.04 6.73
CA THR A 472 -22.86 -7.34 6.15
C THR A 472 -22.74 -7.33 4.64
N ALA A 473 -22.30 -8.45 4.06
CA ALA A 473 -22.28 -8.65 2.63
C ALA A 473 -22.73 -10.06 2.26
N GLY A 474 -23.36 -10.20 1.10
CA GLY A 474 -23.64 -11.50 0.50
C GLY A 474 -22.78 -11.71 -0.73
N MET A 475 -22.35 -12.95 -0.97
CA MET A 475 -21.61 -13.35 -2.16
C MET A 475 -22.23 -14.61 -2.76
N LYS A 476 -22.57 -14.56 -4.05
CA LYS A 476 -23.08 -15.71 -4.80
C LYS A 476 -22.20 -15.96 -6.03
N LEU A 477 -21.77 -17.21 -6.19
CA LEU A 477 -20.95 -17.65 -7.32
C LEU A 477 -21.74 -18.58 -8.24
N TYR A 478 -21.58 -18.35 -9.53
CA TYR A 478 -22.29 -19.01 -10.62
C TYR A 478 -21.29 -19.40 -11.72
N THR A 479 -21.50 -20.56 -12.33
CA THR A 479 -20.78 -21.00 -13.53
C THR A 479 -21.83 -21.29 -14.59
N PHE A 480 -21.70 -20.66 -15.76
CA PHE A 480 -22.65 -20.70 -16.87
C PHE A 480 -22.09 -21.45 -18.06
#